data_AF-A0A929FSQ3-F1
#
_entry.id   AF-A0A929FSQ3-F1
#
_cell.length_a   1.000
_cell.length_b   1.000
_cell.length_c   1.000
_cell.angle_alpha   90.00
_cell.angle_beta   90.00
_cell.angle_gamma   90.00
#
_symmetry.space_group_name_H-M   'P 1'
#
loop_
_entity.id
_entity.type
_entity.pdbx_description
1 polymer ?
#
loop_
_entity_poly.entity_id
_entity_poly.type
_entity_poly.pdbx_seq_one_letter_code
_entity_poly.pdbx_strand_id
1 'polypeptide(L)'
;MKVEAIFQDLQETHFLDKLICEEKIMFIGENPTISYLKKFFSVHKQLDENYYYNWQPIKQQELIFNPEKLINYRAIVVASVNNEHAIFDEINDWVDASKIDISVLKLFTNIFINFMSGQKLLQVTECRPSSPRLSYAIITTPRSGSTFLCSILQSIRIAGYPTEHLRQASAILANNCQFDYIKLLHALMAYKTTPNGVFGTKFISHFLEVFQKAEFDFGEIFQSISKYIYLVRQDKVAQAVSIVLAQKTNVWHISTQEKQQNYETQLEQIEIEEFLLKEVHKQYRFIQQQEEYLIKLFETYHISPLIVEYEQLVEHTEEQTNLILDYLQIPPLETKTTNLKSHLRKMRSDLSEQIIKEYKDKFAH
;
A
#
# COMPACT_ATOMS: atom_id res chain seq x y z
N MET A 1 14.53 1.76 -14.94
CA MET A 1 14.84 0.51 -14.20
C MET A 1 14.65 -0.69 -15.13
N LYS A 2 15.25 -1.87 -14.88
CA LYS A 2 14.98 -3.07 -15.69
C LYS A 2 13.56 -3.61 -15.40
N VAL A 3 12.91 -4.20 -16.40
CA VAL A 3 11.54 -4.77 -16.30
C VAL A 3 11.42 -5.73 -15.12
N GLU A 4 12.40 -6.63 -14.96
CA GLU A 4 12.40 -7.65 -13.91
C GLU A 4 12.35 -7.04 -12.51
N ALA A 5 13.10 -5.96 -12.28
CA ALA A 5 13.14 -5.29 -10.99
C ALA A 5 11.80 -4.61 -10.67
N ILE A 6 11.18 -3.96 -11.65
CA ILE A 6 9.84 -3.36 -11.48
C ILE A 6 8.83 -4.43 -11.05
N PHE A 7 8.75 -5.54 -11.78
CA PHE A 7 7.80 -6.59 -11.43
C PHE A 7 8.16 -7.35 -10.14
N GLN A 8 9.45 -7.47 -9.80
CA GLN A 8 9.88 -8.03 -8.52
C GLN A 8 9.39 -7.17 -7.36
N ASP A 9 9.52 -5.85 -7.46
CA ASP A 9 9.00 -4.93 -6.44
C ASP A 9 7.46 -4.95 -6.35
N LEU A 10 6.76 -5.25 -7.45
CA LEU A 10 5.31 -5.46 -7.43
C LEU A 10 4.90 -6.77 -6.73
N GLN A 11 5.78 -7.76 -6.58
CA GLN A 11 5.42 -9.04 -5.96
C GLN A 11 4.92 -8.89 -4.53
N GLU A 12 5.38 -7.89 -3.77
CA GLU A 12 4.88 -7.60 -2.42
C GLU A 12 3.36 -7.34 -2.38
N THR A 13 2.79 -6.93 -3.51
CA THR A 13 1.34 -6.70 -3.63
C THR A 13 0.54 -7.96 -3.93
N HIS A 14 1.19 -9.06 -4.35
CA HIS A 14 0.54 -10.26 -4.92
C HIS A 14 -0.29 -9.99 -6.19
N PHE A 15 0.00 -8.90 -6.90
CA PHE A 15 -0.73 -8.51 -8.11
C PHE A 15 -0.71 -9.59 -9.19
N LEU A 16 0.48 -10.09 -9.53
CA LEU A 16 0.62 -11.10 -10.58
C LEU A 16 0.01 -12.45 -10.17
N ASP A 17 0.07 -12.81 -8.88
CA ASP A 17 -0.59 -14.01 -8.34
C ASP A 17 -2.09 -13.97 -8.59
N LYS A 18 -2.70 -12.78 -8.43
CA LYS A 18 -4.12 -12.58 -8.72
C LYS A 18 -4.40 -12.59 -10.23
N LEU A 19 -3.52 -11.99 -11.04
CA LEU A 19 -3.67 -11.95 -12.49
C LEU A 19 -3.56 -13.32 -13.15
N ILE A 20 -2.80 -14.26 -12.56
CA ILE A 20 -2.75 -15.66 -13.00
C ILE A 20 -4.14 -16.31 -13.00
N CYS A 21 -5.05 -15.92 -12.12
CA CYS A 21 -6.41 -16.48 -12.11
C CYS A 21 -7.26 -16.07 -13.32
N GLU A 22 -6.83 -15.08 -14.09
CA GLU A 22 -7.51 -14.67 -15.32
C GLU A 22 -6.95 -15.43 -16.53
N GLU A 23 -7.79 -15.66 -17.52
CA GLU A 23 -7.51 -16.51 -18.69
C GLU A 23 -7.99 -15.86 -19.97
N LYS A 24 -7.45 -16.34 -21.10
CA LYS A 24 -7.81 -15.86 -22.43
C LYS A 24 -7.62 -14.34 -22.52
N ILE A 25 -6.47 -13.88 -22.04
CA ILE A 25 -6.02 -12.50 -22.16
C ILE A 25 -5.09 -12.39 -23.37
N MET A 26 -5.25 -11.32 -24.12
CA MET A 26 -4.29 -10.96 -25.16
C MET A 26 -3.38 -9.84 -24.68
N PHE A 27 -2.16 -10.16 -24.27
CA PHE A 27 -1.16 -9.19 -23.87
C PHE A 27 -0.47 -8.57 -25.08
N ILE A 28 -0.42 -7.23 -25.12
CA ILE A 28 0.21 -6.44 -26.18
C ILE A 28 1.17 -5.43 -25.54
N GLY A 29 2.41 -5.35 -26.02
CA GLY A 29 3.39 -4.41 -25.46
C GLY A 29 4.80 -4.66 -26.00
N GLU A 30 5.80 -3.92 -25.52
CA GLU A 30 7.16 -4.13 -26.02
C GLU A 30 7.77 -5.44 -25.52
N ASN A 31 8.74 -5.93 -26.29
CA ASN A 31 9.34 -7.25 -26.08
C ASN A 31 9.83 -7.52 -24.63
N PRO A 32 10.49 -6.59 -23.93
CA PRO A 32 10.94 -6.86 -22.56
C PRO A 32 9.77 -7.18 -21.60
N THR A 33 8.71 -6.38 -21.62
CA THR A 33 7.51 -6.56 -20.76
C THR A 33 6.76 -7.84 -21.11
N ILE A 34 6.53 -8.06 -22.40
CA ILE A 34 5.77 -9.22 -22.88
C ILE A 34 6.54 -10.53 -22.66
N SER A 35 7.86 -10.53 -22.86
CA SER A 35 8.70 -11.70 -22.59
C SER A 35 8.71 -12.04 -21.09
N TYR A 36 8.73 -11.02 -20.23
CA TYR A 36 8.62 -11.22 -18.78
C TYR A 36 7.29 -11.88 -18.41
N LEU A 37 6.16 -11.32 -18.85
CA LEU A 37 4.83 -11.85 -18.55
C LEU A 37 4.67 -13.28 -19.09
N LYS A 38 5.07 -13.54 -20.34
CA LYS A 38 5.02 -14.88 -20.93
C LYS A 38 5.82 -15.90 -20.11
N LYS A 39 7.04 -15.54 -19.71
CA LYS A 39 7.87 -16.41 -18.86
C LYS A 39 7.18 -16.64 -17.51
N PHE A 40 6.69 -15.58 -16.87
CA PHE A 40 6.01 -15.67 -15.58
C PHE A 40 4.81 -16.61 -15.64
N PHE A 41 3.89 -16.44 -16.60
CA PHE A 41 2.72 -17.30 -16.74
C PHE A 41 3.07 -18.74 -17.09
N SER A 42 4.06 -18.97 -17.96
CA SER A 42 4.50 -20.34 -18.31
C SER A 42 5.04 -21.15 -17.13
N VAL A 43 5.57 -20.48 -16.10
CA VAL A 43 6.09 -21.12 -14.88
C VAL A 43 4.97 -21.39 -13.86
N HIS A 44 3.92 -20.56 -13.85
CA HIS A 44 2.88 -20.58 -12.81
C HIS A 44 1.53 -21.16 -13.28
N LYS A 45 1.36 -21.46 -14.57
CA LYS A 45 0.18 -22.15 -15.13
C LYS A 45 0.54 -23.48 -15.76
N GLN A 46 -0.32 -24.48 -15.55
CA GLN A 46 -0.25 -25.76 -16.27
C GLN A 46 -0.61 -25.61 -17.75
N LEU A 47 -1.61 -24.77 -18.05
CA LEU A 47 -2.00 -24.40 -19.40
C LEU A 47 -2.17 -22.89 -19.49
N ASP A 48 -1.42 -22.26 -20.38
CA ASP A 48 -1.49 -20.82 -20.62
C ASP A 48 -2.27 -20.54 -21.92
N GLU A 49 -3.55 -20.20 -21.78
CA GLU A 49 -4.43 -19.82 -22.90
C GLU A 49 -4.29 -18.34 -23.31
N ASN A 50 -3.35 -17.61 -22.71
CA ASN A 50 -3.11 -16.22 -23.07
C ASN A 50 -2.32 -16.10 -24.37
N TYR A 51 -2.48 -14.97 -25.05
CA TYR A 51 -1.69 -14.60 -26.22
C TYR A 51 -0.73 -13.46 -25.88
N TYR A 52 0.47 -13.49 -26.47
CA TYR A 52 1.54 -12.54 -26.19
C TYR A 52 2.03 -11.95 -27.50
N TYR A 53 1.75 -10.67 -27.71
CA TYR A 53 2.14 -9.93 -28.90
C TYR A 53 3.20 -8.87 -28.57
N ASN A 54 4.34 -8.98 -29.24
CA ASN A 54 5.39 -7.97 -29.18
C ASN A 54 5.05 -6.83 -30.13
N TRP A 55 4.57 -5.74 -29.57
CA TRP A 55 4.24 -4.52 -30.29
C TRP A 55 5.51 -3.85 -30.84
N GLN A 56 5.38 -3.27 -32.03
CA GLN A 56 6.38 -2.45 -32.70
C GLN A 56 5.68 -1.22 -33.32
N PRO A 57 6.30 -0.03 -33.31
CA PRO A 57 5.73 1.16 -33.93
C PRO A 57 5.46 0.90 -35.40
N ILE A 58 4.21 1.08 -35.84
CA ILE A 58 3.76 0.69 -37.18
C ILE A 58 4.40 1.63 -38.23
N LYS A 59 5.43 1.14 -38.93
CA LYS A 59 5.80 1.67 -40.24
C LYS A 59 5.14 0.78 -41.29
N GLN A 60 3.93 1.17 -41.70
CA GLN A 60 3.15 0.58 -42.80
C GLN A 60 2.54 -0.81 -42.56
N GLN A 61 1.21 -0.76 -42.37
CA GLN A 61 0.17 -1.69 -42.81
C GLN A 61 -0.02 -3.02 -42.04
N GLU A 62 -1.28 -3.19 -41.61
CA GLU A 62 -1.92 -4.36 -41.00
C GLU A 62 -1.42 -4.74 -39.61
N LEU A 63 -2.10 -4.22 -38.58
CA LEU A 63 -2.25 -4.96 -37.32
C LEU A 63 -2.82 -6.34 -37.68
N ILE A 64 -1.97 -7.36 -37.65
CA ILE A 64 -2.24 -8.76 -38.02
C ILE A 64 -3.09 -9.43 -36.94
N PHE A 65 -4.19 -8.81 -36.54
CA PHE A 65 -5.15 -9.47 -35.68
C PHE A 65 -6.33 -9.83 -36.54
N ASN A 66 -6.43 -11.12 -36.90
CA ASN A 66 -7.64 -11.64 -37.49
C ASN A 66 -8.78 -11.42 -36.46
N PRO A 67 -9.79 -10.58 -36.75
CA PRO A 67 -10.88 -10.28 -35.82
C PRO A 67 -11.57 -11.53 -35.28
N GLU A 68 -11.64 -12.61 -36.09
CA GLU A 68 -12.23 -13.88 -35.68
C GLU A 68 -11.47 -14.55 -34.52
N LYS A 69 -10.16 -14.32 -34.40
CA LYS A 69 -9.36 -14.86 -33.29
C LYS A 69 -9.65 -14.13 -31.97
N LEU A 70 -10.06 -12.86 -32.03
CA LEU A 70 -10.31 -12.03 -30.84
C LEU A 70 -11.55 -12.48 -30.06
N ILE A 71 -12.52 -13.15 -30.72
CA ILE A 71 -13.72 -13.70 -30.09
C ILE A 71 -13.38 -14.70 -28.95
N ASN A 72 -12.21 -15.34 -29.02
CA ASN A 72 -11.78 -16.29 -28.01
C ASN A 72 -11.14 -15.64 -26.77
N TYR A 73 -10.91 -14.32 -26.78
CA TYR A 73 -10.26 -13.59 -25.70
C TYR A 73 -11.25 -12.72 -24.92
N ARG A 74 -11.01 -12.59 -23.61
CA ARG A 74 -11.86 -11.80 -22.70
C ARG A 74 -11.52 -10.31 -22.73
N ALA A 75 -10.26 -9.98 -22.98
CA ALA A 75 -9.76 -8.61 -23.06
C ALA A 75 -8.41 -8.55 -23.79
N ILE A 76 -8.13 -7.40 -24.38
CA ILE A 76 -6.78 -7.00 -24.78
C ILE A 76 -6.16 -6.22 -23.62
N VAL A 77 -4.96 -6.59 -23.23
CA VAL A 77 -4.23 -5.95 -22.13
C VAL A 77 -2.93 -5.38 -22.65
N VAL A 78 -2.87 -4.06 -22.70
CA VAL A 78 -1.67 -3.31 -23.03
C VAL A 78 -0.74 -3.29 -21.83
N ALA A 79 0.44 -3.87 -21.98
CA ALA A 79 1.42 -4.07 -20.92
C ALA A 79 2.78 -3.49 -21.35
N SER A 80 3.09 -2.30 -20.83
CA SER A 80 4.38 -1.65 -21.07
C SER A 80 4.87 -0.98 -19.80
N VAL A 81 6.11 -1.28 -19.40
CA VAL A 81 6.76 -0.53 -18.34
C VAL A 81 7.29 0.82 -18.80
N ASN A 82 7.38 1.10 -20.11
CA ASN A 82 7.90 2.37 -20.61
C ASN A 82 6.76 3.39 -20.78
N ASN A 83 5.75 3.01 -21.57
CA ASN A 83 4.59 3.86 -21.86
C ASN A 83 3.43 3.00 -22.38
N GLU A 84 2.59 2.49 -21.48
CA GLU A 84 1.39 1.76 -21.86
C GLU A 84 0.32 2.66 -22.50
N HIS A 85 0.37 3.99 -22.28
CA HIS A 85 -0.64 4.92 -22.81
C HIS A 85 -0.51 5.08 -24.32
N ALA A 86 0.71 5.27 -24.84
CA ALA A 86 0.93 5.42 -26.28
C ALA A 86 0.54 4.16 -27.07
N ILE A 87 0.84 2.97 -26.53
CA ILE A 87 0.43 1.70 -27.15
C ILE A 87 -1.08 1.51 -27.01
N PHE A 88 -1.67 1.91 -25.88
CA PHE A 88 -3.10 1.83 -25.66
C PHE A 88 -3.89 2.64 -26.67
N ASP A 89 -3.52 3.90 -26.91
CA ASP A 89 -4.24 4.76 -27.84
C ASP A 89 -4.29 4.15 -29.26
N GLU A 90 -3.14 3.66 -29.77
CA GLU A 90 -3.09 3.03 -31.09
C GLU A 90 -3.92 1.74 -31.18
N ILE A 91 -3.85 0.89 -30.16
CA ILE A 91 -4.63 -0.37 -30.13
C ILE A 91 -6.12 -0.08 -29.98
N ASN A 92 -6.49 0.89 -29.15
CA ASN A 92 -7.88 1.26 -28.93
C ASN A 92 -8.50 1.86 -30.21
N ASP A 93 -7.79 2.77 -30.88
CA ASP A 93 -8.22 3.35 -32.17
C ASP A 93 -8.44 2.26 -33.23
N TRP A 94 -7.54 1.25 -33.27
CA TRP A 94 -7.68 0.13 -34.19
C TRP A 94 -8.90 -0.77 -33.87
N VAL A 95 -9.13 -1.08 -32.58
CA VAL A 95 -10.30 -1.87 -32.15
C VAL A 95 -11.60 -1.14 -32.49
N ASP A 96 -11.65 0.17 -32.22
CA ASP A 96 -12.81 1.02 -32.52
C ASP A 96 -13.07 1.11 -34.02
N ALA A 97 -12.03 1.34 -34.84
CA ALA A 97 -12.13 1.39 -36.30
C ALA A 97 -12.57 0.04 -36.90
N SER A 98 -12.15 -1.07 -36.27
CA SER A 98 -12.50 -2.44 -36.69
C SER A 98 -13.85 -2.91 -36.17
N LYS A 99 -14.52 -2.13 -35.31
CA LYS A 99 -15.83 -2.43 -34.69
C LYS A 99 -15.86 -3.79 -33.95
N ILE A 100 -14.76 -4.11 -33.28
CA ILE A 100 -14.62 -5.36 -32.54
C ILE A 100 -15.09 -5.13 -31.10
N ASP A 101 -16.04 -5.95 -30.65
CA ASP A 101 -16.55 -5.88 -29.27
C ASP A 101 -15.58 -6.61 -28.31
N ILE A 102 -14.50 -5.91 -27.93
CA ILE A 102 -13.54 -6.38 -26.94
C ILE A 102 -12.99 -5.21 -26.13
N SER A 103 -12.87 -5.38 -24.82
CA SER A 103 -12.27 -4.35 -23.96
C SER A 103 -10.74 -4.29 -24.16
N VAL A 104 -10.24 -3.09 -24.43
CA VAL A 104 -8.80 -2.77 -24.36
C VAL A 104 -8.53 -2.17 -22.98
N LEU A 105 -7.56 -2.73 -22.25
CA LEU A 105 -7.23 -2.34 -20.88
C LEU A 105 -5.73 -2.11 -20.75
N LYS A 106 -5.34 -1.18 -19.88
CA LYS A 106 -3.94 -0.96 -19.49
C LYS A 106 -3.57 -1.79 -18.26
N LEU A 107 -2.40 -2.43 -18.28
CA LEU A 107 -1.95 -3.30 -17.20
C LEU A 107 -1.86 -2.54 -15.88
N PHE A 108 -1.26 -1.35 -15.87
CA PHE A 108 -1.11 -0.58 -14.65
C PHE A 108 -2.32 0.33 -14.43
N THR A 109 -2.71 1.13 -15.41
CA THR A 109 -3.78 2.13 -15.28
C THR A 109 -5.18 1.52 -15.11
N ASN A 110 -5.40 0.27 -15.53
CA ASN A 110 -6.65 -0.43 -15.29
C ASN A 110 -6.51 -1.60 -14.34
N ILE A 111 -5.74 -2.61 -14.71
CA ILE A 111 -5.76 -3.90 -14.01
C ILE A 111 -5.14 -3.78 -12.62
N PHE A 112 -4.00 -3.11 -12.49
CA PHE A 112 -3.36 -2.89 -11.19
C PHE A 112 -4.22 -2.00 -10.27
N ILE A 113 -4.83 -0.93 -10.81
CA ILE A 113 -5.76 -0.09 -10.02
C ILE A 113 -6.98 -0.89 -9.56
N ASN A 114 -7.59 -1.68 -10.44
CA ASN A 114 -8.72 -2.54 -10.10
C ASN A 114 -8.35 -3.56 -9.02
N PHE A 115 -7.17 -4.17 -9.14
CA PHE A 115 -6.62 -5.08 -8.14
C PHE A 115 -6.52 -4.40 -6.76
N MET A 116 -5.83 -3.26 -6.70
CA MET A 116 -5.60 -2.53 -5.45
C MET A 116 -6.92 -2.02 -4.81
N SER A 117 -7.89 -1.61 -5.64
CA SER A 117 -9.21 -1.16 -5.20
C SER A 117 -10.20 -2.30 -4.92
N GLY A 118 -9.87 -3.55 -5.23
CA GLY A 118 -10.73 -4.72 -5.00
C GLY A 118 -11.86 -4.88 -6.01
N GLN A 119 -11.72 -4.28 -7.19
CA GLN A 119 -12.62 -4.42 -8.31
C GLN A 119 -12.32 -5.68 -9.14
N LYS A 120 -13.18 -6.02 -10.10
CA LYS A 120 -12.87 -7.08 -11.09
C LYS A 120 -11.67 -6.63 -11.93
N LEU A 121 -10.74 -7.54 -12.22
CA LEU A 121 -9.50 -7.18 -12.91
C LEU A 121 -9.74 -6.71 -14.35
N LEU A 122 -10.45 -7.51 -15.14
CA LEU A 122 -10.69 -7.28 -16.57
C LEU A 122 -11.90 -6.36 -16.81
N GLN A 123 -11.86 -5.14 -16.28
CA GLN A 123 -12.83 -4.09 -16.60
C GLN A 123 -12.14 -2.72 -16.69
N VAL A 124 -12.75 -1.77 -17.40
CA VAL A 124 -12.28 -0.38 -17.37
C VAL A 124 -12.41 0.14 -15.94
N THR A 125 -11.37 0.78 -15.43
CA THR A 125 -11.42 1.39 -14.09
C THR A 125 -12.43 2.51 -14.11
N GLU A 126 -13.54 2.26 -13.44
CA GLU A 126 -14.52 3.29 -13.16
C GLU A 126 -13.98 4.19 -12.03
N CYS A 127 -13.64 5.42 -12.33
CA CYS A 127 -13.49 6.46 -11.32
C CYS A 127 -14.84 7.17 -11.20
N ARG A 128 -15.85 6.49 -10.63
CA ARG A 128 -17.16 7.14 -10.44
C ARG A 128 -17.04 8.29 -9.42
N PRO A 129 -17.81 9.38 -9.58
CA PRO A 129 -17.70 10.61 -8.79
C PRO A 129 -18.30 10.50 -7.38
N SER A 130 -18.54 9.31 -6.85
CA SER A 130 -18.91 9.18 -5.44
C SER A 130 -17.65 9.24 -4.59
N SER A 131 -17.11 10.45 -4.42
CA SER A 131 -16.18 10.72 -3.35
C SER A 131 -16.77 10.18 -2.04
N PRO A 132 -15.94 9.56 -1.18
CA PRO A 132 -16.42 9.04 0.09
C PRO A 132 -17.09 10.19 0.86
N ARG A 133 -18.14 9.86 1.63
CA ARG A 133 -18.78 10.82 2.54
C ARG A 133 -17.75 11.46 3.46
N LEU A 134 -16.73 10.69 3.83
CA LEU A 134 -15.62 11.11 4.66
C LEU A 134 -14.36 10.33 4.25
N SER A 135 -13.25 11.02 4.04
CA SER A 135 -11.92 10.42 3.93
C SER A 135 -11.02 10.88 5.07
N TYR A 136 -10.18 9.98 5.58
CA TYR A 136 -9.14 10.35 6.54
C TYR A 136 -7.82 9.59 6.32
N ALA A 137 -6.72 10.20 6.76
CA ALA A 137 -5.40 9.58 6.78
C ALA A 137 -4.82 9.53 8.19
N ILE A 138 -4.30 8.36 8.56
CA ILE A 138 -3.43 8.18 9.72
C ILE A 138 -2.00 8.45 9.25
N ILE A 139 -1.37 9.50 9.78
CA ILE A 139 0.02 9.86 9.50
C ILE A 139 0.85 9.54 10.74
N THR A 140 2.03 8.95 10.55
CA THR A 140 2.82 8.42 11.66
C THR A 140 4.27 8.12 11.29
N THR A 141 5.14 8.00 12.28
CA THR A 141 6.46 7.36 12.14
C THR A 141 6.37 5.82 12.23
N PRO A 142 7.40 5.07 11.78
CA PRO A 142 7.42 3.61 11.85
C PRO A 142 7.29 3.09 13.29
N ARG A 143 6.57 1.97 13.49
CA ARG A 143 6.46 1.27 14.79
C ARG A 143 5.87 2.09 15.95
N SER A 144 5.05 3.08 15.62
CA SER A 144 4.24 3.86 16.56
C SER A 144 2.96 3.17 17.05
N GLY A 145 2.62 1.99 16.53
CA GLY A 145 1.35 1.31 16.82
C GLY A 145 0.23 1.54 15.81
N SER A 146 0.52 2.12 14.65
CA SER A 146 -0.50 2.39 13.63
C SER A 146 -1.25 1.16 13.11
N THR A 147 -0.60 -0.01 13.05
CA THR A 147 -1.26 -1.27 12.69
C THR A 147 -2.28 -1.72 13.76
N PHE A 148 -2.02 -1.42 15.04
CA PHE A 148 -2.98 -1.65 16.13
C PHE A 148 -4.18 -0.71 16.02
N LEU A 149 -3.95 0.57 15.75
CA LEU A 149 -5.05 1.51 15.49
C LEU A 149 -5.89 1.09 14.28
N CYS A 150 -5.24 0.73 13.17
CA CYS A 150 -5.92 0.24 11.97
C CYS A 150 -6.77 -1.01 12.26
N SER A 151 -6.27 -1.97 13.05
CA SER A 151 -7.04 -3.19 13.36
C SER A 151 -8.30 -2.88 14.16
N ILE A 152 -8.22 -1.96 15.13
CA ILE A 152 -9.37 -1.49 15.90
C ILE A 152 -10.41 -0.82 14.99
N LEU A 153 -10.00 0.15 14.16
CA LEU A 153 -10.89 0.90 13.27
C LEU A 153 -11.53 0.00 12.18
N GLN A 154 -10.81 -1.00 11.70
CA GLN A 154 -11.37 -2.00 10.78
C GLN A 154 -12.39 -2.91 11.50
N SER A 155 -12.15 -3.28 12.76
CA SER A 155 -13.02 -4.19 13.52
C SER A 155 -14.43 -3.64 13.76
N ILE A 156 -14.58 -2.31 13.87
CA ILE A 156 -15.86 -1.63 14.07
C ILE A 156 -16.68 -1.49 12.78
N ARG A 157 -16.08 -1.71 11.60
CA ARG A 157 -16.74 -1.75 10.27
C ARG A 157 -17.52 -0.48 9.86
N ILE A 158 -17.26 0.64 10.54
CA ILE A 158 -17.86 1.95 10.23
C ILE A 158 -16.80 3.05 10.01
N ALA A 159 -15.51 2.76 10.19
CA ALA A 159 -14.42 3.72 10.05
C ALA A 159 -13.51 3.39 8.85
N GLY A 160 -14.08 2.89 7.75
CA GLY A 160 -13.31 2.49 6.58
C GLY A 160 -12.37 1.30 6.81
N TYR A 161 -11.42 1.14 5.90
CA TYR A 161 -10.41 0.08 5.93
C TYR A 161 -8.98 0.65 5.90
N PRO A 162 -8.56 1.42 6.92
CA PRO A 162 -7.27 2.10 6.91
C PRO A 162 -6.11 1.11 6.79
N THR A 163 -5.38 1.20 5.68
CA THR A 163 -4.14 0.46 5.42
C THR A 163 -3.15 1.34 4.65
N GLU A 164 -1.94 0.83 4.41
CA GLU A 164 -0.91 1.48 3.59
C GLU A 164 -1.22 1.22 2.12
N HIS A 165 -2.19 1.95 1.56
CA HIS A 165 -2.61 1.72 0.18
C HIS A 165 -1.58 2.21 -0.85
N LEU A 166 -1.01 3.39 -0.62
CA LEU A 166 0.12 3.90 -1.39
C LEU A 166 1.41 3.49 -0.67
N ARG A 167 2.29 2.76 -1.37
CA ARG A 167 3.58 2.24 -0.88
C ARG A 167 4.63 2.25 -1.99
N GLN A 168 5.70 1.48 -1.80
CA GLN A 168 6.79 1.29 -2.76
C GLN A 168 6.32 0.91 -4.17
N ALA A 169 5.36 -0.01 -4.31
CA ALA A 169 4.80 -0.37 -5.62
C ALA A 169 4.24 0.84 -6.40
N SER A 170 3.46 1.70 -5.73
CA SER A 170 2.92 2.92 -6.33
C SER A 170 4.03 3.88 -6.77
N ALA A 171 5.05 4.06 -5.93
CA ALA A 171 6.18 4.94 -6.23
C ALA A 171 7.03 4.43 -7.39
N ILE A 172 7.27 3.13 -7.47
CA ILE A 172 8.05 2.51 -8.54
C ILE A 172 7.31 2.62 -9.87
N LEU A 173 6.01 2.33 -9.89
CA LEU A 173 5.20 2.48 -11.08
C LEU A 173 5.12 3.94 -11.53
N ALA A 174 4.97 4.90 -10.60
CA ALA A 174 4.95 6.31 -10.95
C ALA A 174 6.28 6.75 -11.59
N ASN A 175 7.41 6.36 -10.99
CA ASN A 175 8.75 6.73 -11.45
C ASN A 175 9.18 6.07 -12.76
N ASN A 176 8.66 4.89 -13.07
CA ASN A 176 9.17 4.10 -14.19
C ASN A 176 8.14 3.90 -15.31
N CYS A 177 6.84 3.93 -14.99
CA CYS A 177 5.78 3.42 -15.88
C CYS A 177 4.68 4.45 -16.20
N GLN A 178 4.93 5.75 -15.98
CA GLN A 178 3.94 6.83 -16.19
C GLN A 178 2.60 6.54 -15.48
N PHE A 179 2.68 5.95 -14.30
CA PHE A 179 1.51 5.52 -13.55
C PHE A 179 0.85 6.67 -12.80
N ASP A 180 -0.46 6.77 -12.98
CA ASP A 180 -1.29 7.77 -12.32
C ASP A 180 -1.70 7.29 -10.92
N TYR A 181 -0.89 7.66 -9.93
CA TYR A 181 -1.15 7.33 -8.52
C TYR A 181 -2.33 8.12 -7.93
N ILE A 182 -2.74 9.24 -8.53
CA ILE A 182 -3.93 10.00 -8.11
C ILE A 182 -5.18 9.26 -8.54
N LYS A 183 -5.22 8.72 -9.77
CA LYS A 183 -6.29 7.84 -10.22
C LYS A 183 -6.42 6.61 -9.32
N LEU A 184 -5.29 6.04 -8.87
CA LEU A 184 -5.29 4.98 -7.86
C LEU A 184 -5.93 5.45 -6.55
N LEU A 185 -5.53 6.62 -6.03
CA LEU A 185 -6.10 7.19 -4.81
C LEU A 185 -7.62 7.38 -4.93
N HIS A 186 -8.11 7.96 -6.03
CA HIS A 186 -9.53 8.15 -6.28
C HIS A 186 -10.30 6.81 -6.39
N ALA A 187 -9.73 5.80 -7.06
CA ALA A 187 -10.32 4.47 -7.09
C ALA A 187 -10.37 3.83 -5.70
N LEU A 188 -9.32 3.97 -4.89
CA LEU A 188 -9.33 3.50 -3.50
C LEU A 188 -10.42 4.22 -2.69
N MET A 189 -10.52 5.54 -2.83
CA MET A 189 -11.53 6.35 -2.14
C MET A 189 -12.97 5.99 -2.53
N ALA A 190 -13.20 5.55 -3.77
CA ALA A 190 -14.52 5.14 -4.24
C ALA A 190 -14.91 3.71 -3.80
N TYR A 191 -13.96 2.77 -3.72
CA TYR A 191 -14.27 1.34 -3.52
C TYR A 191 -13.81 0.75 -2.19
N LYS A 192 -12.89 1.38 -1.45
CA LYS A 192 -12.41 0.91 -0.13
C LYS A 192 -13.10 1.63 1.03
N THR A 193 -14.41 1.80 0.92
CA THR A 193 -15.25 2.43 1.96
C THR A 193 -16.02 1.41 2.77
N THR A 194 -16.28 1.69 4.05
CA THR A 194 -17.34 0.99 4.79
C THR A 194 -18.73 1.41 4.29
N PRO A 195 -19.82 0.64 4.57
CA PRO A 195 -21.17 0.94 4.03
C PRO A 195 -21.71 2.34 4.34
N ASN A 196 -21.22 3.00 5.40
CA ASN A 196 -21.53 4.38 5.75
C ASN A 196 -20.69 5.44 5.00
N GLY A 197 -19.99 5.04 3.93
CA GLY A 197 -19.25 5.92 3.02
C GLY A 197 -17.93 6.47 3.56
N VAL A 198 -17.31 5.80 4.55
CA VAL A 198 -16.05 6.25 5.15
C VAL A 198 -14.87 5.53 4.50
N PHE A 199 -13.90 6.30 3.99
CA PHE A 199 -12.60 5.84 3.53
C PHE A 199 -11.51 6.19 4.56
N GLY A 200 -10.62 5.25 4.83
CA GLY A 200 -9.45 5.46 5.68
C GLY A 200 -8.19 4.99 4.97
N THR A 201 -7.08 5.71 5.12
CA THR A 201 -5.76 5.31 4.64
C THR A 201 -4.68 5.58 5.69
N LYS A 202 -3.45 5.12 5.45
CA LYS A 202 -2.31 5.32 6.33
C LYS A 202 -1.05 5.70 5.55
N PHE A 203 -0.34 6.71 6.04
CA PHE A 203 0.97 7.12 5.57
C PHE A 203 2.01 7.00 6.68
N ILE A 204 3.11 6.33 6.38
CA ILE A 204 4.27 6.28 7.27
C ILE A 204 5.33 7.23 6.70
N SER A 205 5.95 8.02 7.57
CA SER A 205 6.90 9.09 7.23
C SER A 205 7.95 8.71 6.19
N HIS A 206 8.58 7.54 6.30
CA HIS A 206 9.60 7.10 5.35
C HIS A 206 9.02 6.75 3.96
N PHE A 207 7.74 6.37 3.84
CA PHE A 207 7.10 6.24 2.54
C PHE A 207 6.80 7.60 1.92
N LEU A 208 6.44 8.60 2.74
CA LEU A 208 6.28 9.97 2.26
C LEU A 208 7.61 10.54 1.73
N GLU A 209 8.75 10.26 2.37
CA GLU A 209 10.05 10.64 1.80
C GLU A 209 10.31 9.97 0.43
N VAL A 210 9.91 8.72 0.26
CA VAL A 210 10.01 8.01 -1.03
C VAL A 210 9.09 8.66 -2.08
N PHE A 211 7.86 9.02 -1.71
CA PHE A 211 6.91 9.69 -2.60
C PHE A 211 7.38 11.08 -3.00
N GLN A 212 7.98 11.82 -2.06
CA GLN A 212 8.58 13.12 -2.34
C GLN A 212 9.73 13.01 -3.35
N LYS A 213 10.59 11.98 -3.23
CA LYS A 213 11.64 11.68 -4.22
C LYS A 213 11.08 11.22 -5.57
N ALA A 214 9.89 10.64 -5.56
CA ALA A 214 9.14 10.25 -6.74
C ALA A 214 8.28 11.39 -7.31
N GLU A 215 8.46 12.62 -6.81
CA GLU A 215 7.74 13.83 -7.23
C GLU A 215 6.21 13.68 -7.16
N PHE A 216 5.71 12.98 -6.14
CA PHE A 216 4.28 12.90 -5.90
C PHE A 216 3.72 14.28 -5.57
N ASP A 217 2.57 14.64 -6.16
CA ASP A 217 1.85 15.85 -5.82
C ASP A 217 1.14 15.67 -4.47
N PHE A 218 1.86 16.03 -3.42
CA PHE A 218 1.33 16.03 -2.05
C PHE A 218 0.19 17.03 -1.88
N GLY A 219 0.16 18.12 -2.66
CA GLY A 219 -0.95 19.05 -2.66
C GLY A 219 -2.24 18.35 -3.08
N GLU A 220 -2.22 17.65 -4.21
CA GLU A 220 -3.38 16.91 -4.71
C GLU A 220 -3.77 15.73 -3.80
N ILE A 221 -2.78 14.96 -3.30
CA ILE A 221 -3.03 13.84 -2.37
C ILE A 221 -3.70 14.33 -1.09
N PHE A 222 -3.16 15.39 -0.47
CA PHE A 222 -3.69 15.89 0.80
C PHE A 222 -4.99 16.69 0.63
N GLN A 223 -5.20 17.38 -0.50
CA GLN A 223 -6.49 18.02 -0.77
C GLN A 223 -7.62 17.00 -0.97
N SER A 224 -7.30 15.79 -1.42
CA SER A 224 -8.27 14.69 -1.56
C SER A 224 -8.73 14.10 -0.22
N ILE A 225 -8.02 14.38 0.89
CA ILE A 225 -8.28 13.78 2.21
C ILE A 225 -8.89 14.81 3.15
N SER A 226 -10.07 14.50 3.71
CA SER A 226 -10.84 15.47 4.51
C SER A 226 -10.36 15.64 5.96
N LYS A 227 -9.80 14.58 6.56
CA LYS A 227 -9.40 14.57 7.98
C LYS A 227 -8.06 13.86 8.19
N TYR A 228 -7.33 14.29 9.21
CA TYR A 228 -6.02 13.74 9.53
C TYR A 228 -5.92 13.33 10.98
N ILE A 229 -5.24 12.21 11.22
CA ILE A 229 -4.89 11.71 12.54
C ILE A 229 -3.38 11.57 12.57
N TYR A 230 -2.71 12.19 13.54
CA TYR A 230 -1.28 12.03 13.76
C TYR A 230 -1.08 11.09 14.95
N LEU A 231 -0.63 9.87 14.68
CA LEU A 231 -0.33 8.89 15.72
C LEU A 231 1.13 9.03 16.14
N VAL A 232 1.36 9.27 17.43
CA VAL A 232 2.69 9.43 18.03
C VAL A 232 2.87 8.41 19.14
N ARG A 233 4.08 7.88 19.29
CA ARG A 233 4.45 7.04 20.42
C ARG A 233 5.41 7.82 21.32
N GLN A 234 5.02 8.11 22.56
CA GLN A 234 5.81 8.99 23.43
C GLN A 234 7.15 8.35 23.84
N ASP A 235 7.17 7.05 24.12
CA ASP A 235 8.42 6.35 24.43
C ASP A 235 9.24 6.03 23.16
N LYS A 236 10.05 7.00 22.73
CA LYS A 236 10.91 6.90 21.53
C LYS A 236 11.99 5.84 21.68
N VAL A 237 12.48 5.57 22.89
CA VAL A 237 13.48 4.52 23.13
C VAL A 237 12.84 3.16 22.90
N ALA A 238 11.66 2.93 23.49
CA ALA A 238 10.92 1.70 23.27
C ALA A 238 10.50 1.54 21.80
N GLN A 239 10.18 2.64 21.11
CA GLN A 239 9.93 2.64 19.66
C GLN A 239 11.17 2.24 18.86
N ALA A 240 12.34 2.82 19.17
CA ALA A 240 13.61 2.52 18.50
C ALA A 240 14.01 1.05 18.69
N VAL A 241 13.94 0.52 19.92
CA VAL A 241 14.16 -0.90 20.21
C VAL A 241 13.20 -1.76 19.40
N SER A 242 11.93 -1.36 19.33
CA SER A 242 10.90 -2.07 18.55
C SER A 242 11.17 -2.09 17.03
N ILE A 243 11.88 -1.09 16.49
CA ILE A 243 12.36 -1.07 15.09
C ILE A 243 13.56 -2.02 14.93
N VAL A 244 14.58 -1.90 15.78
CA VAL A 244 15.80 -2.72 15.68
C VAL A 244 15.47 -4.21 15.79
N LEU A 245 14.62 -4.59 16.75
CA LEU A 245 14.19 -5.98 16.90
C LEU A 245 13.42 -6.46 15.67
N ALA A 246 12.55 -5.64 15.09
CA ALA A 246 11.82 -6.02 13.87
C ALA A 246 12.76 -6.21 12.66
N GLN A 247 13.80 -5.37 12.55
CA GLN A 247 14.84 -5.52 11.51
C GLN A 247 15.67 -6.79 11.69
N LYS A 248 16.05 -7.11 12.93
CA LYS A 248 16.85 -8.32 13.24
C LYS A 248 16.09 -9.62 13.02
N THR A 249 14.81 -9.63 13.37
CA THR A 249 13.94 -10.81 13.27
C THR A 249 13.25 -10.93 11.91
N ASN A 250 13.20 -9.85 11.14
CA ASN A 250 12.32 -9.68 9.98
C ASN A 250 10.82 -9.88 10.34
N VAL A 251 10.46 -9.71 11.62
CA VAL A 251 9.08 -9.82 12.11
C VAL A 251 8.57 -8.44 12.51
N TRP A 252 7.63 -7.93 11.72
CA TRP A 252 7.06 -6.59 11.92
C TRP A 252 5.73 -6.62 12.68
N HIS A 253 4.97 -7.70 12.55
CA HIS A 253 3.64 -7.90 13.17
C HIS A 253 3.43 -9.35 13.61
N ILE A 254 2.80 -9.54 14.77
CA ILE A 254 2.40 -10.85 15.29
C ILE A 254 0.88 -10.98 15.19
N SER A 255 0.43 -11.88 14.33
CA SER A 255 -0.99 -12.19 14.07
C SER A 255 -1.36 -13.64 14.35
N THR A 256 -0.38 -14.53 14.53
CA THR A 256 -0.57 -15.96 14.81
C THR A 256 0.36 -16.42 15.92
N GLN A 257 0.00 -17.53 16.57
CA GLN A 257 0.83 -18.12 17.63
C GLN A 257 2.14 -18.69 17.09
N GLU A 258 2.14 -19.25 15.88
CA GLU A 258 3.35 -19.73 15.20
C GLU A 258 4.35 -18.59 14.94
N LYS A 259 3.87 -17.45 14.42
CA LYS A 259 4.72 -16.26 14.23
C LYS A 259 5.27 -15.74 15.55
N GLN A 260 4.49 -15.85 16.63
CA GLN A 260 4.94 -15.46 17.96
C GLN A 260 6.08 -16.36 18.45
N GLN A 261 5.94 -17.68 18.33
CA GLN A 261 6.99 -18.63 18.73
C GLN A 261 8.28 -18.42 17.93
N ASN A 262 8.18 -18.25 16.61
CA ASN A 262 9.33 -17.95 15.77
C ASN A 262 10.01 -16.65 16.19
N TYR A 263 9.23 -15.59 16.45
CA TYR A 263 9.75 -14.32 16.95
C TYR A 263 10.49 -14.49 18.28
N GLU A 264 9.91 -15.20 19.25
CA GLU A 264 10.53 -15.48 20.56
C GLU A 264 11.85 -16.24 20.41
N THR A 265 11.90 -17.28 19.57
CA THR A 265 13.15 -18.02 19.29
C THR A 265 14.23 -17.14 18.65
N GLN A 266 13.86 -16.22 17.76
CA GLN A 266 14.83 -15.30 17.16
C GLN A 266 15.32 -14.25 18.16
N LEU A 267 14.49 -13.83 19.12
CA LEU A 267 14.91 -12.92 20.18
C LEU A 267 15.96 -13.55 21.10
N GLU A 268 15.85 -14.85 21.40
CA GLU A 268 16.85 -15.57 22.22
C GLU A 268 18.26 -15.54 21.62
N GLN A 269 18.38 -15.31 20.31
CA GLN A 269 19.66 -15.23 19.59
C GLN A 269 20.26 -13.81 19.57
N ILE A 270 19.57 -12.82 20.15
CA ILE A 270 20.00 -11.42 20.14
C ILE A 270 20.73 -11.13 21.45
N GLU A 271 22.02 -10.86 21.35
CA GLU A 271 22.84 -10.42 22.48
C GLU A 271 22.84 -8.89 22.61
N ILE A 272 22.77 -8.39 23.84
CA ILE A 272 22.82 -6.96 24.14
C ILE A 272 24.27 -6.49 24.16
N GLU A 273 24.79 -6.17 22.98
CA GLU A 273 26.14 -5.65 22.81
C GLU A 273 26.14 -4.16 22.48
N GLU A 274 27.32 -3.52 22.58
CA GLU A 274 27.49 -2.11 22.24
C GLU A 274 27.01 -1.77 20.82
N PHE A 275 27.21 -2.67 19.86
CA PHE A 275 26.74 -2.47 18.49
C PHE A 275 25.21 -2.39 18.42
N LEU A 276 24.49 -3.25 19.15
CA LEU A 276 23.03 -3.22 19.21
C LEU A 276 22.53 -1.89 19.78
N LEU A 277 23.14 -1.42 20.87
CA LEU A 277 22.75 -0.14 21.50
C LEU A 277 23.02 1.07 20.58
N LYS A 278 24.08 1.03 19.77
CA LYS A 278 24.36 2.04 18.73
C LYS A 278 23.29 2.03 17.62
N GLU A 279 22.84 0.84 17.19
CA GLU A 279 21.73 0.73 16.23
C GLU A 279 20.42 1.27 16.83
N VAL A 280 20.14 1.00 18.11
CA VAL A 280 19.00 1.61 18.81
C VAL A 280 19.12 3.13 18.86
N HIS A 281 20.30 3.69 19.16
CA HIS A 281 20.53 5.13 19.15
C HIS A 281 20.28 5.75 17.77
N LYS A 282 20.75 5.09 16.71
CA LYS A 282 20.51 5.51 15.33
C LYS A 282 19.02 5.53 15.01
N GLN A 283 18.27 4.50 15.39
CA GLN A 283 16.81 4.47 15.20
C GLN A 283 16.08 5.52 16.05
N TYR A 284 16.53 5.78 17.27
CA TYR A 284 16.00 6.86 18.10
C TYR A 284 16.16 8.22 17.40
N ARG A 285 17.35 8.54 16.90
CA ARG A 285 17.59 9.78 16.14
C ARG A 285 16.79 9.85 14.85
N PHE A 286 16.68 8.73 14.14
CA PHE A 286 15.85 8.62 12.95
C PHE A 286 14.39 8.95 13.26
N ILE A 287 13.80 8.40 14.32
CA ILE A 287 12.42 8.72 14.72
C ILE A 287 12.25 10.23 14.97
N GLN A 288 13.17 10.86 15.69
CA GLN A 288 13.11 12.31 15.94
C GLN A 288 13.10 13.11 14.63
N GLN A 289 13.99 12.77 13.69
CA GLN A 289 14.04 13.42 12.36
C GLN A 289 12.76 13.21 11.57
N GLN A 290 12.16 12.02 11.65
CA GLN A 290 10.90 11.72 10.97
C GLN A 290 9.73 12.51 11.56
N GLU A 291 9.71 12.76 12.88
CA GLU A 291 8.68 13.60 13.50
C GLU A 291 8.83 15.08 13.12
N GLU A 292 10.06 15.59 13.11
CA GLU A 292 10.34 16.94 12.61
C GLU A 292 9.93 17.09 11.13
N TYR A 293 10.20 16.06 10.31
CA TYR A 293 9.75 16.02 8.92
C TYR A 293 8.22 16.10 8.81
N LEU A 294 7.49 15.29 9.60
CA LEU A 294 6.03 15.31 9.59
C LEU A 294 5.46 16.64 10.06
N ILE A 295 6.04 17.28 11.09
CA ILE A 295 5.62 18.60 11.56
C ILE A 295 5.75 19.64 10.45
N LYS A 296 6.92 19.70 9.79
CA LYS A 296 7.14 20.61 8.64
C LYS A 296 6.18 20.32 7.49
N LEU A 297 5.89 19.04 7.23
CA LEU A 297 4.93 18.63 6.23
C LEU A 297 3.53 19.15 6.56
N PHE A 298 3.11 19.02 7.82
CA PHE A 298 1.81 19.53 8.26
C PHE A 298 1.70 21.05 8.11
N GLU A 299 2.75 21.79 8.47
CA GLU A 299 2.81 23.24 8.27
C GLU A 299 2.71 23.60 6.78
N THR A 300 3.48 22.92 5.93
CA THR A 300 3.57 23.18 4.48
C THR A 300 2.23 22.96 3.77
N TYR A 301 1.50 21.90 4.14
CA TYR A 301 0.22 21.54 3.51
C TYR A 301 -1.00 21.94 4.35
N HIS A 302 -0.81 22.78 5.38
CA HIS A 302 -1.85 23.27 6.28
C HIS A 302 -2.72 22.16 6.92
N ILE A 303 -2.09 21.04 7.26
CA ILE A 303 -2.75 19.90 7.89
C ILE A 303 -2.85 20.15 9.39
N SER A 304 -4.09 20.08 9.93
CA SER A 304 -4.36 20.13 11.37
C SER A 304 -4.90 18.78 11.84
N PRO A 305 -4.04 17.85 12.31
CA PRO A 305 -4.45 16.50 12.64
C PRO A 305 -4.97 16.39 14.09
N LEU A 306 -5.84 15.41 14.34
CA LEU A 306 -6.07 14.91 15.69
C LEU A 306 -4.83 14.15 16.15
N ILE A 307 -4.24 14.55 17.27
CA ILE A 307 -3.10 13.85 17.84
C ILE A 307 -3.63 12.69 18.69
N VAL A 308 -3.10 11.49 18.42
CA VAL A 308 -3.38 10.28 19.21
C VAL A 308 -2.05 9.75 19.72
N GLU A 309 -1.99 9.44 21.01
CA GLU A 309 -0.81 8.86 21.63
C GLU A 309 -0.96 7.35 21.74
N TYR A 310 0.07 6.61 21.34
CA TYR A 310 0.09 5.16 21.40
C TYR A 310 -0.16 4.61 22.81
N GLU A 311 0.47 5.23 23.81
CA GLU A 311 0.34 4.84 25.22
C GLU A 311 -1.11 4.97 25.68
N GLN A 312 -1.76 6.10 25.39
CA GLN A 312 -3.17 6.33 25.66
C GLN A 312 -4.07 5.37 24.86
N LEU A 313 -3.74 5.10 23.60
CA LEU A 313 -4.49 4.18 22.75
C LEU A 313 -4.47 2.74 23.29
N VAL A 314 -3.35 2.30 23.87
CA VAL A 314 -3.22 0.95 24.44
C VAL A 314 -3.85 0.85 25.82
N GLU A 315 -3.76 1.90 26.64
CA GLU A 315 -4.30 1.92 28.01
C GLU A 315 -5.82 2.17 28.03
N HIS A 316 -6.29 3.08 27.18
CA HIS A 316 -7.67 3.56 27.12
C HIS A 316 -8.27 3.37 25.72
N THR A 317 -8.19 2.14 25.19
CA THR A 317 -8.56 1.82 23.80
C THR A 317 -9.98 2.27 23.42
N GLU A 318 -10.98 2.04 24.27
CA GLU A 318 -12.37 2.43 23.97
C GLU A 318 -12.54 3.95 23.94
N GLU A 319 -11.97 4.65 24.91
CA GLU A 319 -12.01 6.12 24.99
C GLU A 319 -11.33 6.76 23.78
N GLN A 320 -10.11 6.31 23.44
CA GLN A 320 -9.37 6.83 22.28
C GLN A 320 -10.06 6.48 20.96
N THR A 321 -10.72 5.34 20.87
CA THR A 321 -11.53 5.00 19.68
C THR A 321 -12.71 5.95 19.55
N ASN A 322 -13.43 6.23 20.64
CA ASN A 322 -14.57 7.15 20.62
C ASN A 322 -14.12 8.59 20.29
N LEU A 323 -13.01 9.05 20.86
CA LEU A 323 -12.38 10.33 20.52
C LEU A 323 -12.13 10.46 19.00
N ILE A 324 -11.60 9.40 18.39
CA ILE A 324 -11.36 9.36 16.95
C ILE A 324 -12.67 9.39 16.16
N LEU A 325 -13.68 8.60 16.55
CA LEU A 325 -14.98 8.59 15.88
C LEU A 325 -15.68 9.95 15.96
N ASP A 326 -15.63 10.61 17.11
CA ASP A 326 -16.19 11.94 17.31
C ASP A 326 -15.49 12.98 16.44
N TYR A 327 -14.16 12.98 16.41
CA TYR A 327 -13.36 13.86 15.53
C TYR A 327 -13.67 13.63 14.04
N LEU A 328 -13.84 12.37 13.66
CA LEU A 328 -14.23 11.97 12.31
C LEU A 328 -15.71 12.20 12.02
N GLN A 329 -16.52 12.59 13.01
CA GLN A 329 -17.98 12.75 12.88
C GLN A 329 -18.67 11.49 12.35
N ILE A 330 -18.25 10.34 12.89
CA ILE A 330 -18.85 9.04 12.64
C ILE A 330 -19.73 8.70 13.86
N PRO A 331 -21.06 8.57 13.69
CA PRO A 331 -21.93 8.21 14.79
C PRO A 331 -21.51 6.84 15.37
N PRO A 332 -21.38 6.71 16.71
CA PRO A 332 -21.11 5.43 17.33
C PRO A 332 -22.28 4.46 17.11
N LEU A 333 -22.01 3.16 17.04
CA LEU A 333 -23.06 2.14 16.98
C LEU A 333 -23.86 2.15 18.29
N GLU A 334 -25.20 2.16 18.20
CA GLU A 334 -26.11 2.10 19.37
C GLU A 334 -25.85 0.86 20.25
N THR A 335 -25.29 -0.20 19.66
CA THR A 335 -24.74 -1.33 20.40
C THR A 335 -23.34 -0.99 20.86
N LYS A 336 -23.16 -0.82 22.17
CA LYS A 336 -21.87 -0.58 22.86
C LYS A 336 -20.71 -1.24 22.11
N THR A 337 -19.63 -0.50 21.90
CA THR A 337 -18.26 -0.89 21.48
C THR A 337 -17.61 -1.98 22.35
N THR A 338 -18.39 -2.89 22.91
CA THR A 338 -18.03 -3.96 23.86
C THR A 338 -17.17 -5.08 23.28
N ASN A 339 -16.69 -4.98 22.05
CA ASN A 339 -15.79 -5.96 21.45
C ASN A 339 -14.78 -5.31 20.49
N LEU A 340 -14.04 -4.29 20.95
CA LEU A 340 -12.83 -3.82 20.27
C LEU A 340 -11.80 -4.96 20.30
N LYS A 341 -11.77 -5.77 19.24
CA LYS A 341 -10.86 -6.90 19.11
C LYS A 341 -9.74 -6.50 18.17
N SER A 342 -8.57 -6.18 18.74
CA SER A 342 -7.33 -6.30 17.99
C SER A 342 -6.90 -7.77 17.99
N HIS A 343 -6.73 -8.35 16.80
CA HIS A 343 -6.11 -9.66 16.65
C HIS A 343 -4.58 -9.62 16.79
N LEU A 344 -4.00 -8.42 16.94
CA LEU A 344 -2.56 -8.23 17.09
C LEU A 344 -2.13 -8.40 18.54
N ARG A 345 -1.06 -9.15 18.75
CA ARG A 345 -0.45 -9.37 20.07
C ARG A 345 0.64 -8.32 20.33
N LYS A 346 0.82 -7.94 21.60
CA LYS A 346 1.91 -7.05 22.03
C LYS A 346 3.26 -7.73 21.74
N MET A 347 4.21 -6.96 21.21
CA MET A 347 5.57 -7.45 20.88
C MET A 347 6.61 -7.14 21.97
N ARG A 348 6.18 -6.60 23.13
CA ARG A 348 7.08 -6.30 24.25
C ARG A 348 7.51 -7.63 24.89
N SER A 349 8.81 -7.79 25.10
CA SER A 349 9.45 -8.97 25.71
C SER A 349 10.43 -8.55 26.79
N ASP A 350 10.85 -9.48 27.65
CA ASP A 350 11.87 -9.23 28.69
C ASP A 350 13.16 -8.66 28.09
N LEU A 351 13.60 -9.20 26.95
CA LEU A 351 14.76 -8.69 26.21
C LEU A 351 14.57 -7.22 25.80
N SER A 352 13.37 -6.83 25.33
CA SER A 352 13.12 -5.44 24.96
C SER A 352 13.27 -4.48 26.15
N GLU A 353 12.89 -4.91 27.35
CA GLU A 353 13.05 -4.10 28.57
C GLU A 353 14.50 -3.99 29.00
N GLN A 354 15.25 -5.10 28.89
CA GLN A 354 16.69 -5.11 29.16
C GLN A 354 17.45 -4.17 28.23
N ILE A 355 17.17 -4.22 26.91
CA ILE A 355 17.79 -3.32 25.93
C ILE A 355 17.45 -1.86 26.26
N ILE A 356 16.19 -1.54 26.61
CA ILE A 356 15.79 -0.18 27.00
C ILE A 356 16.58 0.29 28.22
N LYS A 357 16.75 -0.56 29.23
CA LYS A 357 17.50 -0.24 30.44
C LYS A 357 18.96 0.05 30.12
N GLU A 358 19.64 -0.88 29.46
CA GLU A 358 21.06 -0.72 29.11
C GLU A 358 21.31 0.47 28.17
N TYR A 359 20.39 0.72 27.25
CA TYR A 359 20.43 1.91 26.40
C TYR A 359 20.37 3.20 27.24
N LYS A 360 19.44 3.29 28.19
CA LYS A 360 19.31 4.46 29.06
C LYS A 360 20.56 4.64 29.91
N ASP A 361 21.10 3.57 30.49
CA ASP A 361 22.32 3.64 31.29
C ASP A 361 23.53 4.16 30.49
N LYS A 362 23.59 3.87 29.18
CA LYS A 362 24.68 4.30 28.31
C LYS A 362 24.51 5.71 27.70
N PHE A 363 23.28 6.08 27.33
CA PHE A 363 23.01 7.27 26.51
C PHE A 363 22.20 8.37 27.22
N ALA A 364 21.72 8.17 28.45
CA ALA A 364 20.94 9.18 29.18
C ALA A 364 21.81 10.20 29.95
N HIS A 365 23.01 10.52 29.44
CA HIS A 365 23.88 11.56 30.00
C HIS A 365 23.88 12.82 29.15
#